data_AF-A0A835C1U6-F1
#
_entry.id   AF-A0A835C1U6-F1
#
_cell.length_a   1.000
_cell.length_b   1.000
_cell.length_c   1.000
_cell.angle_alpha   90.00
_cell.angle_beta   90.00
_cell.angle_gamma   90.00
#
_symmetry.space_group_name_H-M   'P 1'
#
loop_
_entity.id
_entity.type
_entity.pdbx_description
1 polymer ?
#
loop_
_entity_poly.entity_id
_entity_poly.type
_entity_poly.pdbx_seq_one_letter_code
_entity_poly.pdbx_strand_id
1 'polypeptide(L)'
;MPPPEIAAADLGDSPSASAIVGGTVSGNHLLHINCYSRTKEELPTGQYIKSRPFGVGGSSWFLSYYPNGYKSEAAEFVSIFLYLYQGVAEPVKARVRCDVIVSKELRTEETKPQFPLVVVPPSNLHQNFGELLASEEGADVTFLVAGETLKAHKCVLAARSTVFKAEVFGAMKESTDGAVIRIDDMDAQVFRALLGFLYTDTLPESLNTKEKEGAAIAEHLLVAADRYNLERLKLICEEKLCSHIDTDSAAIILTLAEQHQCHALKEACFRMRDFCKPTAGFGYQKFIKRAWLEESERLKDDCFTIRCDAILTNELRAEERRPAFPFVVVPPLNLHKNFGDLLVSEEGVDVTFVVVGETFRAHRCILAARSPVFKAEVLGTMKESTSGAVIRVDDMDAQVFRALLHFVYTDALPDFQDMKKQDEAAMAQHLLVAADRNGMERLKLICEDRLCGCIDKASAATILALSDQHHCQGLKEACFRVPELPIGSECCNDD
;
A
#
# COMPACT_ATOMS: atom_id res chain seq x y z
N MET A 1 -27.65 5.10 -59.72
CA MET A 1 -27.77 6.02 -58.57
C MET A 1 -29.23 6.26 -58.29
N PRO A 2 -29.78 5.73 -57.18
CA PRO A 2 -30.83 6.40 -56.43
C PRO A 2 -30.21 7.31 -55.34
N PRO A 3 -30.93 8.37 -54.91
CA PRO A 3 -30.46 9.33 -53.90
C PRO A 3 -30.52 8.76 -52.47
N PRO A 4 -29.75 9.31 -51.51
CA PRO A 4 -29.78 8.87 -50.13
C PRO A 4 -31.06 9.31 -49.42
N GLU A 5 -31.68 8.36 -48.74
CA GLU A 5 -32.87 8.51 -47.90
C GLU A 5 -32.43 9.03 -46.51
N ILE A 6 -33.07 10.10 -46.05
CA ILE A 6 -32.82 10.72 -44.73
C ILE A 6 -33.42 9.81 -43.66
N ALA A 7 -32.58 9.11 -42.90
CA ALA A 7 -33.01 8.37 -41.71
C ALA A 7 -33.03 9.31 -40.49
N ALA A 8 -34.22 9.51 -39.94
CA ALA A 8 -34.48 10.21 -38.69
C ALA A 8 -33.82 9.48 -37.51
N ALA A 9 -33.34 10.26 -36.54
CA ALA A 9 -32.78 9.76 -35.29
C ALA A 9 -33.85 8.99 -34.48
N ASP A 10 -33.57 7.70 -34.21
CA ASP A 10 -34.30 6.93 -33.22
C ASP A 10 -33.57 7.06 -31.88
N LEU A 11 -34.01 8.02 -31.06
CA LEU A 11 -33.69 8.09 -29.65
C LEU A 11 -34.45 6.94 -28.96
N GLY A 12 -33.80 5.78 -28.87
CA GLY A 12 -34.28 4.64 -28.10
C GLY A 12 -34.32 4.97 -26.61
N ASP A 13 -35.44 5.53 -26.17
CA ASP A 13 -35.80 5.72 -24.77
C ASP A 13 -35.95 4.32 -24.15
N SER A 14 -34.96 3.88 -23.38
CA SER A 14 -35.04 2.62 -22.65
C SER A 14 -36.05 2.78 -21.50
N PRO A 15 -37.11 1.96 -21.40
CA PRO A 15 -38.10 2.11 -20.35
C PRO A 15 -37.47 1.79 -18.98
N SER A 16 -37.52 2.76 -18.07
CA SER A 16 -37.23 2.54 -16.66
C SER A 16 -38.28 1.61 -16.05
N ALA A 17 -37.87 0.42 -15.64
CA ALA A 17 -38.71 -0.53 -14.92
C ALA A 17 -38.39 -0.52 -13.42
N SER A 18 -39.42 -0.41 -12.58
CA SER A 18 -39.32 -0.44 -11.13
C SER A 18 -39.94 -1.73 -10.60
N ALA A 19 -39.19 -2.52 -9.82
CA ALA A 19 -39.71 -3.71 -9.15
C ALA A 19 -39.71 -3.51 -7.63
N ILE A 20 -40.85 -3.78 -7.00
CA ILE A 20 -40.97 -3.83 -5.54
C ILE A 20 -40.57 -5.24 -5.11
N VAL A 21 -39.39 -5.39 -4.52
CA VAL A 21 -38.89 -6.68 -4.02
C VAL A 21 -38.95 -6.67 -2.48
N GLY A 22 -39.88 -7.43 -1.92
CA GLY A 22 -39.89 -7.75 -0.50
C GLY A 22 -38.96 -8.94 -0.23
N GLY A 23 -37.72 -8.68 0.17
CA GLY A 23 -36.73 -9.71 0.50
C GLY A 23 -36.38 -9.71 1.99
N THR A 24 -36.37 -10.87 2.62
CA THR A 24 -35.68 -11.09 3.90
C THR A 24 -34.25 -11.54 3.63
N VAL A 25 -33.26 -10.82 4.18
CA VAL A 25 -31.85 -11.24 4.13
C VAL A 25 -31.45 -11.78 5.49
N SER A 26 -30.95 -13.00 5.54
CA SER A 26 -30.47 -13.64 6.77
C SER A 26 -28.97 -13.97 6.68
N GLY A 27 -28.24 -13.73 7.76
CA GLY A 27 -26.85 -14.16 7.92
C GLY A 27 -26.61 -14.70 9.33
N ASN A 28 -25.55 -15.48 9.53
CA ASN A 28 -25.19 -16.00 10.85
C ASN A 28 -23.78 -15.55 11.27
N HIS A 29 -23.57 -15.50 12.58
CA HIS A 29 -22.26 -15.23 13.17
C HIS A 29 -22.05 -16.16 14.36
N LEU A 30 -20.85 -16.72 14.47
CA LEU A 30 -20.44 -17.58 15.58
C LEU A 30 -19.50 -16.79 16.49
N LEU A 31 -19.97 -16.47 17.68
CA LEU A 31 -19.17 -15.85 18.74
C LEU A 31 -18.60 -16.95 19.64
N HIS A 32 -17.32 -17.24 19.48
CA HIS A 32 -16.58 -18.15 20.34
C HIS A 32 -16.12 -17.42 21.60
N ILE A 33 -16.53 -17.93 22.77
CA ILE A 33 -16.16 -17.40 24.08
C ILE A 33 -15.24 -18.41 24.72
N ASN A 34 -13.99 -17.99 24.92
CA ASN A 34 -12.98 -18.75 25.62
C ASN A 34 -12.74 -18.14 27.00
N CYS A 35 -12.40 -18.97 27.98
CA CYS A 35 -12.17 -18.54 29.36
C CYS A 35 -13.39 -17.81 29.97
N TYR A 36 -14.58 -18.39 29.85
CA TYR A 36 -15.83 -17.79 30.34
C TYR A 36 -15.76 -17.36 31.81
N SER A 37 -15.16 -18.19 32.68
CA SER A 37 -14.94 -17.87 34.09
C SER A 37 -14.25 -16.51 34.29
N ARG A 38 -13.14 -16.28 33.57
CA ARG A 38 -12.38 -15.03 33.60
C ARG A 38 -13.19 -13.84 33.12
N THR A 39 -13.99 -13.99 32.05
CA THR A 39 -14.84 -12.89 31.58
C THR A 39 -15.88 -12.48 32.62
N LYS A 40 -16.35 -13.40 33.47
CA LYS A 40 -17.26 -13.07 34.58
C LYS A 40 -16.57 -12.31 35.71
N GLU A 41 -15.32 -12.64 36.02
CA GLU A 41 -14.57 -11.98 37.08
C GLU A 41 -14.17 -10.55 36.71
N GLU A 42 -13.75 -10.34 35.47
CA GLU A 42 -13.23 -9.04 35.01
C GLU A 42 -14.33 -8.01 34.71
N LEU A 43 -15.55 -8.45 34.36
CA LEU A 43 -16.59 -7.56 33.84
C LEU A 43 -17.82 -7.49 34.74
N PRO A 44 -18.02 -6.43 35.54
CA PRO A 44 -19.22 -6.28 36.37
C PRO A 44 -20.49 -6.09 35.52
N THR A 45 -21.67 -6.21 36.16
CA THR A 45 -22.97 -5.99 35.50
C THR A 45 -22.99 -4.64 34.76
N GLY A 46 -23.43 -4.66 33.50
CA GLY A 46 -23.45 -3.51 32.60
C GLY A 46 -22.18 -3.32 31.76
N GLN A 47 -21.10 -4.07 32.00
CA GLN A 47 -19.92 -4.10 31.13
C GLN A 47 -19.96 -5.28 30.15
N TYR A 48 -19.29 -5.13 29.01
CA TYR A 48 -19.36 -6.08 27.89
C TYR A 48 -18.09 -6.16 27.04
N ILE A 49 -18.01 -7.25 26.27
CA ILE A 49 -17.02 -7.45 25.21
C ILE A 49 -17.72 -7.34 23.86
N LYS A 50 -17.07 -6.65 22.91
CA LYS A 50 -17.54 -6.55 21.52
C LYS A 50 -16.96 -7.68 20.67
N SER A 51 -17.78 -8.29 19.82
CA SER A 51 -17.28 -9.17 18.76
C SER A 51 -16.53 -8.38 17.69
N ARG A 52 -15.77 -9.08 16.84
CA ARG A 52 -15.33 -8.50 15.57
C ARG A 52 -16.55 -8.15 14.71
N PRO A 53 -16.48 -7.12 13.86
CA PRO A 53 -17.56 -6.78 12.94
C PRO A 53 -17.82 -7.91 11.94
N PHE A 54 -19.08 -8.08 11.52
CA PHE A 54 -19.47 -9.05 10.51
C PHE A 54 -20.58 -8.50 9.59
N GLY A 55 -20.59 -8.91 8.33
CA GLY A 55 -21.52 -8.40 7.32
C GLY A 55 -22.82 -9.22 7.22
N VAL A 56 -23.97 -8.56 7.27
CA VAL A 56 -25.29 -9.14 6.97
C VAL A 56 -26.14 -8.11 6.22
N GLY A 57 -26.67 -8.48 5.06
CA GLY A 57 -27.51 -7.63 4.22
C GLY A 57 -26.90 -6.29 3.85
N GLY A 58 -25.61 -6.29 3.49
CA GLY A 58 -24.88 -5.07 3.09
C GLY A 58 -24.50 -4.13 4.24
N SER A 59 -24.94 -4.43 5.46
CA SER A 59 -24.58 -3.69 6.67
C SER A 59 -23.54 -4.45 7.49
N SER A 60 -22.65 -3.72 8.15
CA SER A 60 -21.71 -4.27 9.13
C SER A 60 -22.33 -4.23 10.52
N TRP A 61 -22.18 -5.29 11.29
CA TRP A 61 -22.78 -5.47 12.61
C TRP A 61 -21.74 -5.97 13.61
N PHE A 62 -21.99 -5.79 14.91
CA PHE A 62 -21.22 -6.43 15.96
C PHE A 62 -22.13 -6.88 17.11
N LEU A 63 -21.70 -7.90 17.84
CA LEU A 63 -22.38 -8.36 19.06
C LEU A 63 -21.70 -7.74 20.29
N SER A 64 -22.52 -7.37 21.26
CA SER A 64 -22.08 -7.02 22.61
C SER A 64 -22.48 -8.12 23.57
N TYR A 65 -21.50 -8.75 24.19
CA TYR A 65 -21.64 -9.86 25.12
C TYR A 65 -21.43 -9.40 26.56
N TYR A 66 -22.44 -9.56 27.40
CA TYR A 66 -22.43 -9.17 28.82
C TYR A 66 -22.44 -10.44 29.69
N PRO A 67 -21.30 -10.86 30.27
CA PRO A 67 -21.22 -12.08 31.08
C PRO A 67 -21.96 -11.97 32.43
N ASN A 68 -22.16 -10.75 32.94
CA ASN A 68 -22.84 -10.44 34.20
C ASN A 68 -24.15 -9.66 34.02
N GLY A 69 -24.75 -9.75 32.83
CA GLY A 69 -26.00 -9.06 32.49
C GLY A 69 -25.83 -7.59 32.11
N TYR A 70 -26.76 -7.07 31.30
CA TYR A 70 -26.78 -5.68 30.84
C TYR A 70 -27.20 -4.66 31.92
N LYS A 71 -28.06 -5.09 32.84
CA LYS A 71 -28.57 -4.30 33.97
C LYS A 71 -28.72 -5.19 35.19
N SER A 72 -28.83 -4.59 36.37
CA SER A 72 -28.99 -5.30 37.65
C SER A 72 -30.12 -6.32 37.64
N GLU A 73 -31.23 -6.04 36.96
CA GLU A 73 -32.39 -6.93 36.80
C GLU A 73 -32.10 -8.23 36.00
N ALA A 74 -30.96 -8.27 35.30
CA ALA A 74 -30.50 -9.39 34.51
C ALA A 74 -29.14 -9.92 34.98
N ALA A 75 -28.70 -9.57 36.20
CA ALA A 75 -27.39 -9.96 36.72
C ALA A 75 -27.15 -11.49 36.77
N GLU A 76 -28.21 -12.29 36.86
CA GLU A 76 -28.14 -13.76 36.83
C GLU A 76 -28.03 -14.35 35.40
N PHE A 77 -28.08 -13.52 34.38
CA PHE A 77 -28.13 -13.92 32.98
C PHE A 77 -26.91 -13.41 32.23
N VAL A 78 -26.50 -14.14 31.21
CA VAL A 78 -25.75 -13.54 30.11
C VAL A 78 -26.73 -12.69 29.30
N SER A 79 -26.30 -11.49 28.88
CA SER A 79 -27.05 -10.68 27.90
C SER A 79 -26.28 -10.57 26.60
N ILE A 80 -27.00 -10.49 25.48
CA ILE A 80 -26.40 -10.31 24.16
C ILE A 80 -27.22 -9.34 23.33
N PHE A 81 -26.53 -8.42 22.66
CA PHE A 81 -27.14 -7.42 21.80
C PHE A 81 -26.40 -7.30 20.48
N LEU A 82 -27.15 -7.26 19.40
CA LEU A 82 -26.67 -6.91 18.07
C LEU A 82 -26.78 -5.40 17.89
N TYR A 83 -25.68 -4.81 17.46
CA TYR A 83 -25.59 -3.42 17.10
C TYR A 83 -25.13 -3.29 15.66
N LEU A 84 -25.69 -2.30 14.97
CA LEU A 84 -25.18 -1.87 13.69
C LEU A 84 -23.82 -1.20 13.92
N TYR A 85 -22.83 -1.58 13.13
CA TYR A 85 -21.56 -0.86 13.06
C TYR A 85 -21.83 0.49 12.40
N GLN A 86 -21.35 1.59 12.99
CA GLN A 86 -21.63 2.95 12.50
C GLN A 86 -21.30 3.07 11.00
N GLY A 87 -22.25 3.60 10.21
CA GLY A 87 -22.05 3.83 8.77
C GLY A 87 -23.22 3.56 7.82
N VAL A 88 -24.44 3.23 8.29
CA VAL A 88 -25.61 3.01 7.40
C VAL A 88 -26.53 4.23 7.39
N ALA A 89 -26.96 4.64 6.19
CA ALA A 89 -27.75 5.85 5.97
C ALA A 89 -29.24 5.73 6.35
N GLU A 90 -29.77 4.52 6.54
CA GLU A 90 -31.19 4.30 6.81
C GLU A 90 -31.48 3.43 8.05
N PRO A 91 -32.64 3.62 8.72
CA PRO A 91 -33.05 2.81 9.87
C PRO A 91 -33.33 1.35 9.46
N VAL A 92 -32.45 0.43 9.87
CA VAL A 92 -32.60 -1.00 9.58
C VAL A 92 -33.48 -1.69 10.63
N LYS A 93 -34.55 -2.37 10.19
CA LYS A 93 -35.33 -3.29 11.03
C LYS A 93 -34.67 -4.67 11.03
N ALA A 94 -34.13 -5.07 12.18
CA ALA A 94 -33.49 -6.36 12.38
C ALA A 94 -34.20 -7.21 13.45
N ARG A 95 -34.28 -8.51 13.21
CA ARG A 95 -34.60 -9.52 14.22
C ARG A 95 -33.38 -10.40 14.43
N VAL A 96 -33.06 -10.68 15.68
CA VAL A 96 -31.93 -11.54 16.06
C VAL A 96 -32.49 -12.80 16.67
N ARG A 97 -31.95 -13.96 16.26
CA ARG A 97 -32.13 -15.24 16.94
C ARG A 97 -30.74 -15.69 17.37
N CYS A 98 -30.55 -16.00 18.65
CA CYS A 98 -29.28 -16.56 19.12
C CYS A 98 -29.50 -17.91 19.80
N ASP A 99 -28.56 -18.83 19.61
CA ASP A 99 -28.54 -20.18 20.16
C ASP A 99 -27.11 -20.53 20.62
N VAL A 100 -26.97 -21.31 21.69
CA VAL A 100 -25.67 -21.82 22.14
C VAL A 100 -25.40 -23.19 21.51
N ILE A 101 -24.27 -23.32 20.79
CA ILE A 101 -23.87 -24.56 20.09
C ILE A 101 -22.59 -25.17 20.68
N VAL A 102 -22.45 -26.48 20.53
CA VAL A 102 -21.26 -27.24 20.97
C VAL A 102 -20.16 -27.10 19.92
N SER A 103 -18.98 -26.61 20.33
CA SER A 103 -17.80 -26.50 19.47
C SER A 103 -17.38 -27.89 18.97
N LYS A 104 -17.50 -28.15 17.66
CA LYS A 104 -16.78 -29.26 17.00
C LYS A 104 -15.61 -28.64 16.24
N GLU A 105 -14.40 -29.13 16.49
CA GLU A 105 -13.17 -28.72 15.80
C GLU A 105 -13.34 -28.88 14.28
N LEU A 106 -13.22 -27.78 13.53
CA LEU A 106 -13.05 -27.81 12.08
C LEU A 106 -11.55 -27.61 11.80
N ARG A 107 -10.84 -28.69 11.47
CA ARG A 107 -9.48 -28.63 10.92
C ARG A 107 -9.55 -28.24 9.45
N THR A 108 -8.77 -27.23 9.06
CA THR A 108 -8.45 -26.91 7.67
C THR A 108 -7.11 -27.58 7.33
N GLU A 109 -7.03 -28.30 6.21
CA GLU A 109 -5.78 -28.89 5.73
C GLU A 109 -4.91 -27.81 5.05
N GLU A 110 -3.69 -27.63 5.55
CA GLU A 110 -2.66 -26.84 4.89
C GLU A 110 -1.84 -27.74 3.95
N THR A 111 -1.76 -27.36 2.68
CA THR A 111 -0.87 -27.96 1.69
C THR A 111 0.55 -27.43 1.90
N LYS A 112 1.54 -28.33 1.89
CA LYS A 112 2.96 -28.02 2.11
C LYS A 112 3.50 -27.07 1.03
N PRO A 113 4.04 -25.88 1.35
CA PRO A 113 4.58 -24.96 0.36
C PRO A 113 5.89 -25.50 -0.21
N GLN A 114 6.03 -25.43 -1.54
CA GLN A 114 7.30 -25.65 -2.24
C GLN A 114 8.10 -24.35 -2.11
N PHE A 115 9.25 -24.40 -1.43
CA PHE A 115 10.07 -23.19 -1.21
C PHE A 115 10.64 -22.67 -2.53
N PRO A 116 10.55 -21.36 -2.81
CA PRO A 116 11.14 -20.76 -4.00
C PRO A 116 12.68 -20.84 -3.95
N LEU A 117 13.31 -21.04 -5.11
CA LEU A 117 14.77 -21.17 -5.28
C LEU A 117 15.52 -19.85 -5.05
N VAL A 118 14.88 -18.73 -5.40
CA VAL A 118 15.40 -17.37 -5.22
C VAL A 118 14.34 -16.57 -4.47
N VAL A 119 14.73 -15.84 -3.43
CA VAL A 119 13.84 -14.96 -2.67
C VAL A 119 14.26 -13.52 -2.94
N VAL A 120 13.50 -12.82 -3.78
CA VAL A 120 13.73 -11.41 -4.06
C VAL A 120 13.07 -10.57 -2.95
N PRO A 121 13.82 -9.71 -2.22
CA PRO A 121 13.22 -8.83 -1.23
C PRO A 121 12.29 -7.79 -1.88
N PRO A 122 11.32 -7.23 -1.14
CA PRO A 122 10.49 -6.14 -1.64
C PRO A 122 11.33 -4.92 -2.03
N SER A 123 10.73 -4.01 -2.79
CA SER A 123 11.41 -2.80 -3.24
C SER A 123 11.94 -1.97 -2.06
N ASN A 124 13.20 -1.54 -2.15
CA ASN A 124 13.86 -0.68 -1.16
C ASN A 124 14.03 0.77 -1.66
N LEU A 125 13.31 1.15 -2.73
CA LEU A 125 13.43 2.46 -3.37
C LEU A 125 13.18 3.61 -2.38
N HIS A 126 12.12 3.51 -1.57
CA HIS A 126 11.78 4.47 -0.53
C HIS A 126 12.90 4.63 0.51
N GLN A 127 13.58 3.53 0.88
CA GLN A 127 14.65 3.55 1.86
C GLN A 127 15.91 4.21 1.30
N ASN A 128 16.32 3.88 0.08
CA ASN A 128 17.50 4.49 -0.54
C ASN A 128 17.34 6.00 -0.73
N PHE A 129 16.17 6.47 -1.13
CA PHE A 129 15.92 7.91 -1.23
C PHE A 129 15.77 8.57 0.15
N GLY A 130 15.23 7.88 1.15
CA GLY A 130 15.27 8.35 2.54
C GLY A 130 16.70 8.55 3.05
N GLU A 131 17.60 7.62 2.75
CA GLU A 131 19.04 7.72 3.07
C GLU A 131 19.71 8.87 2.32
N LEU A 132 19.35 9.10 1.05
CA LEU A 132 19.83 10.26 0.27
C LEU A 132 19.44 11.59 0.92
N LEU A 133 18.20 11.72 1.41
CA LEU A 133 17.77 12.93 2.13
C LEU A 133 18.56 13.09 3.44
N ALA A 134 18.77 11.99 4.17
CA ALA A 134 19.46 12.03 5.46
C ALA A 134 20.97 12.34 5.35
N SER A 135 21.63 11.90 4.27
CA SER A 135 23.06 12.17 4.07
C SER A 135 23.36 13.57 3.57
N GLU A 136 22.38 14.24 2.96
CA GLU A 136 22.52 15.53 2.27
C GLU A 136 23.56 15.56 1.13
N GLU A 137 24.07 14.39 0.72
CA GLU A 137 25.14 14.28 -0.27
C GLU A 137 24.62 14.60 -1.67
N GLY A 138 25.26 15.58 -2.33
CA GLY A 138 24.83 16.02 -3.66
C GLY A 138 23.59 16.92 -3.65
N ALA A 139 23.18 17.41 -2.48
CA ALA A 139 22.09 18.38 -2.37
C ALA A 139 22.43 19.69 -3.09
N ASP A 140 21.50 20.17 -3.91
CA ASP A 140 21.63 21.32 -4.80
C ASP A 140 20.62 22.44 -4.50
N VAL A 141 19.84 22.28 -3.42
CA VAL A 141 18.93 23.29 -2.87
C VAL A 141 18.93 23.27 -1.33
N THR A 142 18.77 24.44 -0.73
CA THR A 142 18.66 24.61 0.73
C THR A 142 17.39 25.40 1.06
N PHE A 143 16.63 24.94 2.04
CA PHE A 143 15.47 25.62 2.59
C PHE A 143 15.79 26.22 3.95
N LEU A 144 15.24 27.41 4.23
CA LEU A 144 15.23 28.01 5.56
C LEU A 144 13.78 28.01 6.07
N VAL A 145 13.51 27.22 7.11
CA VAL A 145 12.16 27.00 7.65
C VAL A 145 12.18 27.24 9.16
N ALA A 146 11.44 28.23 9.64
CA ALA A 146 11.43 28.61 11.06
C ALA A 146 12.83 28.81 11.69
N GLY A 147 13.80 29.28 10.91
CA GLY A 147 15.20 29.48 11.33
C GLY A 147 16.10 28.25 11.18
N GLU A 148 15.57 27.10 10.76
CA GLU A 148 16.32 25.87 10.52
C GLU A 148 16.68 25.72 9.04
N THR A 149 17.88 25.24 8.74
CA THR A 149 18.34 24.98 7.38
C THR A 149 18.21 23.51 7.02
N LEU A 150 17.49 23.20 5.94
CA LEU A 150 17.25 21.84 5.47
C LEU A 150 17.70 21.71 4.01
N LYS A 151 18.56 20.73 3.70
CA LYS A 151 19.03 20.49 2.33
C LYS A 151 18.20 19.45 1.60
N ALA A 152 18.11 19.58 0.27
CA ALA A 152 17.38 18.65 -0.58
C ALA A 152 17.91 18.66 -2.03
N HIS A 153 17.26 17.90 -2.90
CA HIS A 153 17.63 17.68 -4.30
C HIS A 153 16.51 18.18 -5.22
N LYS A 154 16.78 19.17 -6.08
CA LYS A 154 15.80 19.81 -6.98
C LYS A 154 15.08 18.79 -7.86
N CYS A 155 15.79 17.81 -8.41
CA CYS A 155 15.20 16.79 -9.27
C CYS A 155 14.19 15.91 -8.53
N VAL A 156 14.44 15.54 -7.26
CA VAL A 156 13.50 14.77 -6.44
C VAL A 156 12.25 15.59 -6.14
N LEU A 157 12.42 16.87 -5.76
CA LEU A 157 11.29 17.76 -5.50
C LEU A 157 10.44 17.99 -6.75
N ALA A 158 11.09 18.23 -7.90
CA ALA A 158 10.43 18.46 -9.18
C ALA A 158 9.69 17.22 -9.71
N ALA A 159 10.23 16.03 -9.49
CA ALA A 159 9.57 14.77 -9.85
C ALA A 159 8.31 14.52 -9.03
N ARG A 160 8.26 15.02 -7.80
CA ARG A 160 7.23 14.67 -6.81
C ARG A 160 6.20 15.77 -6.60
N SER A 161 6.50 17.02 -6.97
CA SER A 161 5.58 18.16 -6.87
C SER A 161 5.72 19.08 -8.08
N THR A 162 4.61 19.33 -8.77
CA THR A 162 4.55 20.29 -9.88
C THR A 162 4.80 21.73 -9.42
N VAL A 163 4.48 22.03 -8.16
CA VAL A 163 4.72 23.34 -7.55
C VAL A 163 6.20 23.52 -7.27
N PHE A 164 6.85 22.54 -6.64
CA PHE A 164 8.31 22.60 -6.47
C PHE A 164 9.04 22.59 -7.81
N LYS A 165 8.56 21.83 -8.80
CA LYS A 165 9.08 21.85 -10.17
C LYS A 165 9.10 23.26 -10.75
N ALA A 166 7.96 23.95 -10.73
CA ALA A 166 7.87 25.34 -11.18
C ALA A 166 8.74 26.27 -10.31
N GLU A 167 8.85 25.99 -9.02
CA GLU A 167 9.64 26.77 -8.10
C GLU A 167 11.16 26.61 -8.32
N VAL A 168 11.66 25.41 -8.65
CA VAL A 168 13.10 25.17 -8.78
C VAL A 168 13.61 25.26 -10.23
N PHE A 169 12.74 25.07 -11.23
CA PHE A 169 13.08 25.11 -12.66
C PHE A 169 12.27 26.12 -13.49
N GLY A 170 11.39 26.91 -12.88
CA GLY A 170 10.54 27.88 -13.61
C GLY A 170 11.30 29.08 -14.20
N ALA A 171 10.74 29.65 -15.28
CA ALA A 171 11.35 30.65 -16.17
C ALA A 171 11.74 32.00 -15.53
N MET A 172 11.40 32.26 -14.26
CA MET A 172 11.70 33.52 -13.56
C MET A 172 12.77 33.39 -12.46
N LYS A 173 13.37 32.21 -12.25
CA LYS A 173 14.51 32.08 -11.33
C LYS A 173 15.80 32.10 -12.13
N GLU A 174 16.50 33.24 -12.06
CA GLU A 174 17.90 33.32 -12.45
C GLU A 174 18.68 32.20 -11.74
N SER A 175 19.57 31.56 -12.48
CA SER A 175 20.47 30.50 -12.00
C SER A 175 21.38 31.03 -10.90
N THR A 176 20.89 31.11 -9.68
CA THR A 176 21.72 31.26 -8.48
C THR A 176 21.87 29.88 -7.87
N ASP A 177 22.94 29.19 -8.26
CA ASP A 177 23.46 28.05 -7.52
C ASP A 177 23.60 28.45 -6.05
N GLY A 178 22.98 27.67 -5.16
CA GLY A 178 22.99 27.93 -3.71
C GLY A 178 21.93 28.90 -3.19
N ALA A 179 20.89 29.24 -3.98
CA ALA A 179 19.77 30.05 -3.46
C ALA A 179 19.04 29.33 -2.31
N VAL A 180 19.00 29.99 -1.16
CA VAL A 180 18.23 29.55 0.01
C VAL A 180 16.75 29.91 -0.22
N ILE A 181 15.88 28.91 -0.28
CA ILE A 181 14.43 29.09 -0.39
C ILE A 181 13.86 29.26 1.02
N ARG A 182 13.17 30.37 1.28
CA ARG A 182 12.56 30.64 2.60
C ARG A 182 11.13 30.14 2.63
N ILE A 183 10.79 29.41 3.69
CA ILE A 183 9.44 28.97 3.99
C ILE A 183 9.03 29.58 5.33
N ASP A 184 8.20 30.62 5.27
CA ASP A 184 7.82 31.43 6.44
C ASP A 184 6.50 30.97 7.09
N ASP A 185 5.68 30.20 6.38
CA ASP A 185 4.31 29.85 6.74
C ASP A 185 4.12 28.36 7.07
N MET A 186 5.19 27.70 7.55
CA MET A 186 5.15 26.29 7.93
C MET A 186 6.17 25.97 9.01
N ASP A 187 5.76 25.17 10.00
CA ASP A 187 6.65 24.67 11.04
C ASP A 187 7.69 23.72 10.47
N ALA A 188 8.90 23.75 11.04
CA ALA A 188 10.00 22.91 10.58
C ALA A 188 9.71 21.40 10.73
N GLN A 189 8.88 20.98 11.69
CA GLN A 189 8.48 19.58 11.83
C GLN A 189 7.53 19.15 10.70
N VAL A 190 6.58 20.00 10.32
CA VAL A 190 5.64 19.75 9.21
C VAL A 190 6.42 19.68 7.90
N PHE A 191 7.36 20.62 7.68
CA PHE A 191 8.18 20.61 6.48
C PHE A 191 9.12 19.40 6.40
N ARG A 192 9.67 18.92 7.53
CA ARG A 192 10.42 17.65 7.56
C ARG A 192 9.54 16.46 7.18
N ALA A 193 8.29 16.41 7.66
CA ALA A 193 7.36 15.36 7.27
C ALA A 193 7.03 15.42 5.77
N LEU A 194 6.84 16.63 5.24
CA LEU A 194 6.65 16.89 3.81
C LEU A 194 7.86 16.42 2.98
N LEU A 195 9.08 16.84 3.35
CA LEU A 195 10.31 16.40 2.69
C LEU A 195 10.48 14.89 2.79
N GLY A 196 10.29 14.29 3.97
CA GLY A 196 10.32 12.85 4.15
C GLY A 196 9.39 12.14 3.16
N PHE A 197 8.13 12.57 3.09
CA PHE A 197 7.16 12.03 2.15
C PHE A 197 7.58 12.16 0.67
N LEU A 198 8.22 13.25 0.28
CA LEU A 198 8.69 13.41 -1.11
C LEU A 198 9.72 12.33 -1.49
N TYR A 199 10.58 11.92 -0.55
CA TYR A 199 11.63 10.91 -0.79
C TYR A 199 11.15 9.48 -0.54
N THR A 200 10.26 9.26 0.44
CA THR A 200 9.90 7.91 0.91
C THR A 200 8.47 7.50 0.58
N ASP A 201 7.61 8.45 0.21
CA ASP A 201 6.16 8.26 -0.01
C ASP A 201 5.45 7.68 1.24
N THR A 202 6.07 7.88 2.41
CA THR A 202 5.61 7.46 3.74
C THR A 202 5.64 8.63 4.72
N LEU A 203 4.82 8.56 5.77
CA LEU A 203 4.83 9.53 6.86
C LEU A 203 5.72 9.07 8.01
N PRO A 204 6.34 9.99 8.77
CA PRO A 204 7.03 9.68 10.01
C PRO A 204 6.15 8.94 11.02
N GLU A 205 6.74 8.02 11.79
CA GLU A 205 6.00 7.27 12.82
C GLU A 205 5.36 8.15 13.89
N SER A 206 5.90 9.34 14.14
CA SER A 206 5.31 10.34 15.04
C SER A 206 3.89 10.76 14.62
N LEU A 207 3.52 10.58 13.34
CA LEU A 207 2.17 10.83 12.83
C LEU A 207 1.24 9.62 12.98
N ASN A 208 1.75 8.45 13.33
CA ASN A 208 0.95 7.23 13.47
C ASN A 208 0.31 7.09 14.86
N THR A 209 0.62 7.96 15.83
CA THR A 209 0.01 7.92 17.16
C THR A 209 -1.44 8.41 17.13
N LYS A 210 -2.29 7.91 18.04
CA LYS A 210 -3.68 8.40 18.23
C LYS A 210 -3.74 9.65 19.11
N GLU A 211 -2.62 10.33 19.30
CA GLU A 211 -2.49 11.47 20.19
C GLU A 211 -2.94 12.76 19.49
N LYS A 212 -3.34 13.77 20.27
CA LYS A 212 -3.80 15.06 19.75
C LYS A 212 -2.72 15.78 18.93
N GLU A 213 -1.45 15.55 19.25
CA GLU A 213 -0.31 16.13 18.52
C GLU A 213 -0.22 15.61 17.08
N GLY A 214 -0.46 14.31 16.87
CA GLY A 214 -0.48 13.72 15.53
C GLY A 214 -1.59 14.27 14.64
N ALA A 215 -2.74 14.62 15.22
CA ALA A 215 -3.84 15.28 14.49
C ALA A 215 -3.45 16.70 14.05
N ALA A 216 -2.86 17.51 14.93
CA ALA A 216 -2.43 18.87 14.60
C ALA A 216 -1.41 18.91 13.46
N ILE A 217 -0.41 18.01 13.48
CA ILE A 217 0.55 17.91 12.37
C ILE A 217 -0.14 17.43 11.09
N ALA A 218 -1.09 16.49 11.17
CA ALA A 218 -1.85 16.03 10.01
C ALA A 218 -2.70 17.15 9.38
N GLU A 219 -3.26 18.06 10.18
CA GLU A 219 -3.97 19.24 9.69
C GLU A 219 -3.04 20.15 8.89
N HIS A 220 -1.90 20.56 9.47
CA HIS A 220 -0.93 21.40 8.78
C HIS A 220 -0.31 20.72 7.55
N LEU A 221 -0.09 19.41 7.61
CA LEU A 221 0.44 18.64 6.50
C LEU A 221 -0.59 18.48 5.37
N LEU A 222 -1.90 18.44 5.67
CA LEU A 222 -2.96 18.47 4.67
C LEU A 222 -2.93 19.79 3.89
N VAL A 223 -2.81 20.92 4.58
CA VAL A 223 -2.68 22.25 3.96
C VAL A 223 -1.44 22.29 3.06
N ALA A 224 -0.31 21.78 3.54
CA ALA A 224 0.92 21.71 2.77
C ALA A 224 0.76 20.79 1.54
N ALA A 225 0.13 19.63 1.71
CA ALA A 225 -0.10 18.68 0.62
C ALA A 225 -0.93 19.30 -0.49
N ASP A 226 -1.99 20.03 -0.16
CA ASP A 226 -2.80 20.77 -1.12
C ASP A 226 -1.97 21.88 -1.82
N ARG A 227 -1.24 22.69 -1.03
CA ARG A 227 -0.38 23.77 -1.56
C ARG A 227 0.68 23.28 -2.55
N TYR A 228 1.32 22.16 -2.27
CA TYR A 228 2.39 21.58 -3.11
C TYR A 228 1.86 20.55 -4.12
N ASN A 229 0.53 20.41 -4.25
CA ASN A 229 -0.13 19.50 -5.19
C ASN A 229 0.30 18.02 -5.01
N LEU A 230 0.26 17.54 -3.77
CA LEU A 230 0.64 16.18 -3.35
C LEU A 230 -0.60 15.37 -3.00
N GLU A 231 -1.35 14.96 -4.02
CA GLU A 231 -2.67 14.33 -3.86
C GLU A 231 -2.65 13.08 -2.96
N ARG A 232 -1.65 12.21 -3.10
CA ARG A 232 -1.54 11.01 -2.27
C ARG A 232 -1.29 11.35 -0.80
N LEU A 233 -0.47 12.37 -0.52
CA LEU A 233 -0.24 12.85 0.85
C LEU A 233 -1.52 13.44 1.45
N LYS A 234 -2.25 14.23 0.65
CA LYS A 234 -3.54 14.81 1.04
C LYS A 234 -4.53 13.73 1.46
N LEU A 235 -4.66 12.64 0.69
CA LEU A 235 -5.50 11.50 1.04
C LEU A 235 -5.02 10.78 2.32
N ILE A 236 -3.72 10.60 2.53
CA ILE A 236 -3.21 10.01 3.78
C ILE A 236 -3.58 10.89 4.99
N CYS A 237 -3.44 12.22 4.86
CA CYS A 237 -3.87 13.16 5.89
C CYS A 237 -5.38 13.10 6.13
N GLU A 238 -6.20 13.02 5.07
CA GLU A 238 -7.65 12.84 5.20
C GLU A 238 -8.02 11.55 5.95
N GLU A 239 -7.42 10.42 5.60
CA GLU A 239 -7.65 9.13 6.27
C GLU A 239 -7.28 9.23 7.76
N LYS A 240 -6.13 9.85 8.05
CA LYS A 240 -5.67 10.05 9.43
C LYS A 240 -6.66 10.92 10.21
N LEU A 241 -7.04 12.08 9.67
CA LEU A 241 -7.97 13.00 10.33
C LEU A 241 -9.34 12.38 10.54
N CYS A 242 -9.82 11.52 9.64
CA CYS A 242 -11.06 10.76 9.83
C CYS A 242 -11.06 9.95 11.14
N SER A 243 -9.90 9.42 11.55
CA SER A 243 -9.77 8.67 12.81
C SER A 243 -9.76 9.53 14.08
N HIS A 244 -9.66 10.85 13.93
CA HIS A 244 -9.59 11.86 15.00
C HIS A 244 -10.81 12.78 15.07
N ILE A 245 -11.85 12.50 14.28
CA ILE A 245 -13.12 13.24 14.34
C ILE A 245 -13.83 12.88 15.65
N ASP A 246 -13.99 13.89 16.52
CA ASP A 246 -14.78 13.85 17.74
C ASP A 246 -15.68 15.09 17.84
N THR A 247 -16.45 15.20 18.92
CA THR A 247 -17.40 16.31 19.11
C THR A 247 -16.76 17.68 19.11
N ASP A 248 -15.50 17.77 19.53
CA ASP A 248 -14.77 19.02 19.69
C ASP A 248 -13.96 19.35 18.43
N SER A 249 -13.46 18.34 17.71
CA SER A 249 -12.63 18.50 16.51
C SER A 249 -13.44 18.62 15.21
N ALA A 250 -14.67 18.10 15.15
CA ALA A 250 -15.43 18.01 13.90
C ALA A 250 -15.71 19.35 13.20
N ALA A 251 -15.90 20.44 13.96
CA ALA A 251 -16.12 21.76 13.36
C ALA A 251 -14.85 22.30 12.68
N ILE A 252 -13.69 22.08 13.31
CA ILE A 252 -12.38 22.50 12.79
C ILE A 252 -12.04 21.66 11.56
N ILE A 253 -12.15 20.33 11.67
CA ILE A 253 -11.86 19.39 10.57
C ILE A 253 -12.81 19.62 9.39
N LEU A 254 -14.10 19.90 9.62
CA LEU A 254 -15.04 20.22 8.54
C LEU A 254 -14.64 21.50 7.81
N THR A 255 -14.25 22.55 8.54
CA THR A 255 -13.78 23.81 7.93
C THR A 255 -12.54 23.56 7.07
N LEU A 256 -11.58 22.79 7.59
CA LEU A 256 -10.37 22.41 6.86
C LEU A 256 -10.71 21.60 5.59
N ALA A 257 -11.64 20.64 5.71
CA ALA A 257 -12.07 19.81 4.59
C ALA A 257 -12.76 20.63 3.48
N GLU A 258 -13.55 21.64 3.84
CA GLU A 258 -14.17 22.54 2.87
C GLU A 258 -13.13 23.43 2.17
N GLN A 259 -12.19 24.00 2.93
CA GLN A 259 -11.15 24.87 2.41
C GLN A 259 -10.27 24.17 1.38
N HIS A 260 -9.92 22.90 1.62
CA HIS A 260 -9.03 22.12 0.78
C HIS A 260 -9.74 21.10 -0.10
N GLN A 261 -11.07 21.20 -0.26
CA GLN A 261 -11.87 20.31 -1.14
C GLN A 261 -11.73 18.81 -0.83
N CYS A 262 -11.56 18.46 0.45
CA CYS A 262 -11.44 17.09 0.94
C CYS A 262 -12.83 16.46 1.10
N HIS A 263 -13.38 15.89 0.02
CA HIS A 263 -14.75 15.38 0.01
C HIS A 263 -14.95 14.23 1.00
N ALA A 264 -14.00 13.31 1.10
CA ALA A 264 -14.12 12.17 1.99
C ALA A 264 -14.12 12.58 3.47
N LEU A 265 -13.22 13.49 3.83
CA LEU A 265 -13.13 14.05 5.18
C LEU A 265 -14.39 14.87 5.55
N LYS A 266 -14.94 15.63 4.59
CA LYS A 266 -16.20 16.37 4.75
C LYS A 266 -17.38 15.44 5.03
N GLU A 267 -17.51 14.37 4.26
CA GLU A 267 -18.55 13.35 4.48
C GLU A 267 -18.41 12.62 5.83
N ALA A 268 -17.17 12.40 6.30
CA ALA A 268 -16.91 11.82 7.61
C ALA A 268 -17.40 12.74 8.74
N CYS A 269 -17.17 14.05 8.63
CA CYS A 269 -17.64 15.04 9.60
C CYS A 269 -19.18 15.11 9.66
N PHE A 270 -19.87 15.09 8.51
CA PHE A 270 -21.34 15.11 8.49
C PHE A 270 -21.95 13.85 9.09
N ARG A 271 -21.36 12.66 8.82
CA ARG A 271 -21.86 11.43 9.42
C ARG A 271 -21.81 11.47 10.94
N MET A 272 -20.74 11.99 11.55
CA MET A 272 -20.70 12.12 13.02
C MET A 272 -21.86 12.97 13.56
N ARG A 273 -22.20 14.07 12.85
CA ARG A 273 -23.29 14.98 13.22
C ARG A 273 -24.67 14.30 13.20
N ASP A 274 -24.86 13.32 12.30
CA ASP A 274 -26.13 12.58 12.17
C ASP A 274 -26.28 11.43 13.19
N PHE A 275 -25.18 10.89 13.74
CA PHE A 275 -25.19 9.74 14.66
C PHE A 275 -25.22 10.09 16.16
N CYS A 276 -25.27 11.37 16.55
CA CYS A 276 -25.43 11.78 17.96
C CYS A 276 -26.83 11.51 18.56
N LYS A 277 -27.68 10.71 17.91
CA LYS A 277 -28.89 10.12 18.52
C LYS A 277 -28.68 8.62 18.74
N PRO A 278 -28.74 8.11 19.99
CA PRO A 278 -28.52 6.69 20.24
C PRO A 278 -29.67 5.86 19.63
N THR A 279 -29.36 4.99 18.67
CA THR A 279 -30.29 3.97 18.17
C THR A 279 -30.26 2.76 19.12
N ALA A 280 -31.44 2.26 19.50
CA ALA A 280 -31.59 1.14 20.43
C ALA A 280 -31.04 -0.16 19.82
N GLY A 281 -30.16 -0.87 20.55
CA GLY A 281 -29.64 -2.18 20.12
C GLY A 281 -30.71 -3.29 20.13
N PHE A 282 -30.58 -4.27 19.24
CA PHE A 282 -31.52 -5.40 19.12
C PHE A 282 -30.95 -6.64 19.82
N GLY A 283 -31.62 -7.19 20.84
CA GLY A 283 -31.10 -8.37 21.52
C GLY A 283 -31.88 -8.83 22.74
N TYR A 284 -31.23 -9.66 23.55
CA TYR A 284 -31.81 -10.31 24.72
C TYR A 284 -31.13 -9.83 25.99
N GLN A 285 -31.89 -9.10 26.82
CA GLN A 285 -31.47 -8.72 28.16
C GLN A 285 -31.31 -9.95 29.08
N LYS A 286 -32.13 -10.99 28.91
CA LYS A 286 -32.07 -12.25 29.67
C LYS A 286 -31.89 -13.44 28.71
N PHE A 287 -30.72 -13.54 28.08
CA PHE A 287 -30.48 -14.53 27.02
C PHE A 287 -30.42 -15.96 27.55
N ILE A 288 -29.54 -16.22 28.53
CA ILE A 288 -29.35 -17.54 29.13
C ILE A 288 -29.00 -17.36 30.60
N LYS A 289 -29.65 -18.13 31.48
CA LYS A 289 -29.37 -18.11 32.91
C LYS A 289 -28.01 -18.77 33.14
N ARG A 290 -27.13 -18.12 33.92
CA ARG A 290 -25.74 -18.58 34.07
C ARG A 290 -25.61 -19.92 34.76
N ALA A 291 -26.38 -20.13 35.83
CA ALA A 291 -26.45 -21.42 36.51
C ALA A 291 -26.78 -22.56 35.53
N TRP A 292 -27.74 -22.33 34.63
CA TRP A 292 -28.11 -23.32 33.62
C TRP A 292 -27.00 -23.55 32.58
N LEU A 293 -26.31 -22.49 32.13
CA LEU A 293 -25.18 -22.63 31.21
C LEU A 293 -24.03 -23.42 31.84
N GLU A 294 -23.71 -23.12 33.10
CA GLU A 294 -22.62 -23.72 33.88
C GLU A 294 -22.88 -25.18 34.24
N GLU A 295 -24.14 -25.56 34.41
CA GLU A 295 -24.57 -26.95 34.63
C GLU A 295 -24.73 -27.74 33.32
N SER A 296 -24.67 -27.09 32.15
CA SER A 296 -24.94 -27.74 30.86
C SER A 296 -23.69 -28.32 30.21
N GLU A 297 -23.87 -29.38 29.41
CA GLU A 297 -22.81 -29.91 28.54
C GLU A 297 -22.38 -28.95 27.40
N ARG A 298 -22.98 -27.76 27.32
CA ARG A 298 -22.68 -26.74 26.29
C ARG A 298 -21.47 -25.88 26.65
N LEU A 299 -21.12 -25.82 27.94
CA LEU A 299 -19.87 -25.23 28.41
C LEU A 299 -18.85 -26.37 28.58
N LYS A 300 -17.82 -26.39 27.73
CA LYS A 300 -16.75 -27.40 27.79
C LYS A 300 -15.41 -26.71 27.88
N ASP A 301 -14.57 -27.15 28.81
CA ASP A 301 -13.23 -26.58 29.03
C ASP A 301 -13.25 -25.05 29.17
N ASP A 302 -14.24 -24.53 29.92
CA ASP A 302 -14.50 -23.10 30.12
C ASP A 302 -14.78 -22.30 28.83
N CYS A 303 -15.24 -22.99 27.77
CA CYS A 303 -15.52 -22.43 26.47
C CYS A 303 -16.92 -22.79 25.96
N PHE A 304 -17.56 -21.88 25.24
CA PHE A 304 -18.83 -22.12 24.55
C PHE A 304 -18.98 -21.20 23.34
N THR A 305 -19.88 -21.55 22.41
CA THR A 305 -20.11 -20.77 21.20
C THR A 305 -21.56 -20.29 21.13
N ILE A 306 -21.76 -18.98 20.93
CA ILE A 306 -23.07 -18.41 20.64
C ILE A 306 -23.20 -18.24 19.13
N ARG A 307 -24.13 -18.95 18.52
CA ARG A 307 -24.59 -18.70 17.15
C ARG A 307 -25.65 -17.61 17.20
N CYS A 308 -25.50 -16.55 16.42
CA CYS A 308 -26.53 -15.55 16.22
C CYS A 308 -26.90 -15.45 14.74
N ASP A 309 -28.15 -15.73 14.41
CA ASP A 309 -28.76 -15.50 13.12
C ASP A 309 -29.41 -14.09 13.11
N ALA A 310 -28.91 -13.20 12.28
CA ALA A 310 -29.50 -11.87 12.04
C ALA A 310 -30.41 -11.94 10.81
N ILE A 311 -31.68 -11.56 10.98
CA ILE A 311 -32.71 -11.56 9.94
C ILE A 311 -33.14 -10.11 9.71
N LEU A 312 -32.91 -9.60 8.51
CA LEU A 312 -33.24 -8.25 8.11
C LEU A 312 -34.52 -8.26 7.28
N THR A 313 -35.48 -7.42 7.67
CA THR A 313 -36.73 -7.20 6.93
C THR A 313 -36.66 -5.81 6.31
N ASN A 314 -36.49 -5.74 4.99
CA ASN A 314 -36.51 -4.47 4.28
C ASN A 314 -37.95 -3.94 4.19
N GLU A 315 -38.16 -2.66 4.48
CA GLU A 315 -39.37 -1.97 4.04
C GLU A 315 -39.28 -1.71 2.53
N LEU A 316 -40.42 -1.77 1.84
CA LEU A 316 -40.54 -1.73 0.39
C LEU A 316 -39.99 -0.41 -0.18
N ARG A 317 -38.77 -0.39 -0.76
CA ARG A 317 -38.25 0.76 -1.52
C ARG A 317 -37.32 0.37 -2.66
N ALA A 318 -37.25 1.26 -3.66
CA ALA A 318 -36.32 1.21 -4.78
C ALA A 318 -34.96 1.76 -4.32
N GLU A 319 -33.92 0.94 -4.36
CA GLU A 319 -32.54 1.31 -3.99
C GLU A 319 -31.59 1.13 -5.18
N GLU A 320 -30.80 2.17 -5.44
CA GLU A 320 -29.52 2.03 -6.15
C GLU A 320 -28.45 1.55 -5.15
N ARG A 321 -27.83 0.41 -5.43
CA ARG A 321 -26.73 -0.14 -4.63
C ARG A 321 -25.49 0.76 -4.74
N ARG A 322 -25.01 1.32 -3.63
CA ARG A 322 -23.61 1.74 -3.48
C ARG A 322 -22.90 0.86 -2.42
N PRO A 323 -21.77 0.22 -2.74
CA PRO A 323 -20.99 -0.56 -1.78
C PRO A 323 -20.45 0.30 -0.63
N ALA A 324 -20.28 -0.33 0.54
CA ALA A 324 -19.52 0.23 1.66
C ALA A 324 -18.03 0.30 1.30
N PHE A 325 -17.60 1.43 0.74
CA PHE A 325 -16.19 1.73 0.52
C PHE A 325 -15.61 2.47 1.74
N PRO A 326 -14.30 2.32 2.05
CA PRO A 326 -13.62 3.23 2.96
C PRO A 326 -13.81 4.68 2.48
N PHE A 327 -13.96 5.63 3.40
CA PHE A 327 -14.18 7.04 3.06
C PHE A 327 -13.09 7.58 2.14
N VAL A 328 -11.85 7.18 2.42
CA VAL A 328 -10.65 7.52 1.67
C VAL A 328 -10.04 6.24 1.15
N VAL A 329 -9.75 6.19 -0.15
CA VAL A 329 -8.92 5.12 -0.76
C VAL A 329 -7.59 5.76 -1.12
N VAL A 330 -6.55 5.49 -0.32
CA VAL A 330 -5.19 5.95 -0.63
C VAL A 330 -4.60 5.04 -1.71
N PRO A 331 -4.16 5.57 -2.87
CA PRO A 331 -3.48 4.77 -3.88
C PRO A 331 -2.19 4.12 -3.33
N PRO A 332 -1.73 2.99 -3.89
CA PRO A 332 -0.43 2.40 -3.54
C PRO A 332 0.75 3.36 -3.76
N LEU A 333 1.89 3.06 -3.14
CA LEU A 333 3.13 3.82 -3.29
C LEU A 333 3.51 3.94 -4.78
N ASN A 334 3.90 5.13 -5.23
CA ASN A 334 4.10 5.43 -6.66
C ASN A 334 5.45 6.06 -7.02
N LEU A 335 6.44 6.00 -6.12
CA LEU A 335 7.80 6.53 -6.36
C LEU A 335 8.40 6.05 -7.69
N HIS A 336 8.25 4.76 -8.00
CA HIS A 336 8.76 4.17 -9.24
C HIS A 336 8.23 4.88 -10.50
N LYS A 337 6.97 5.34 -10.49
CA LYS A 337 6.38 6.08 -11.62
C LYS A 337 6.97 7.48 -11.69
N ASN A 338 7.01 8.21 -10.58
CA ASN A 338 7.48 9.59 -10.61
C ASN A 338 8.96 9.71 -11.00
N PHE A 339 9.80 8.81 -10.50
CA PHE A 339 11.20 8.78 -10.92
C PHE A 339 11.37 8.21 -12.33
N GLY A 340 10.54 7.24 -12.75
CA GLY A 340 10.49 6.80 -14.15
C GLY A 340 10.17 7.95 -15.12
N ASP A 341 9.15 8.76 -14.80
CA ASP A 341 8.77 9.95 -15.58
C ASP A 341 9.89 10.99 -15.59
N LEU A 342 10.59 11.17 -14.46
CA LEU A 342 11.76 12.05 -14.38
C LEU A 342 12.86 11.62 -15.36
N LEU A 343 13.18 10.31 -15.42
CA LEU A 343 14.16 9.78 -16.36
C LEU A 343 13.77 10.06 -17.82
N VAL A 344 12.49 9.89 -18.16
CA VAL A 344 11.98 10.14 -19.52
C VAL A 344 11.97 11.63 -19.88
N SER A 345 11.65 12.49 -18.91
CA SER A 345 11.58 13.94 -19.13
C SER A 345 12.95 14.61 -19.33
N GLU A 346 14.01 13.97 -18.85
CA GLU A 346 15.38 14.50 -18.80
C GLU A 346 15.52 15.90 -18.15
N GLU A 347 14.55 16.28 -17.31
CA GLU A 347 14.54 17.59 -16.67
C GLU A 347 15.46 17.62 -15.45
N GLY A 348 16.41 18.57 -15.43
CA GLY A 348 17.36 18.68 -14.33
C GLY A 348 18.52 17.67 -14.38
N VAL A 349 18.72 16.99 -15.51
CA VAL A 349 19.86 16.07 -15.70
C VAL A 349 21.20 16.79 -15.60
N ASP A 350 22.13 16.20 -14.86
CA ASP A 350 23.43 16.78 -14.50
C ASP A 350 24.62 15.87 -14.85
N VAL A 351 24.35 14.67 -15.41
CA VAL A 351 25.36 13.73 -15.91
C VAL A 351 24.92 13.10 -17.25
N THR A 352 25.91 12.80 -18.09
CA THR A 352 25.69 12.13 -19.38
C THR A 352 26.61 10.92 -19.51
N PHE A 353 26.05 9.77 -19.88
CA PHE A 353 26.79 8.55 -20.17
C PHE A 353 26.84 8.31 -21.68
N VAL A 354 27.99 7.86 -22.18
CA VAL A 354 28.16 7.42 -23.57
C VAL A 354 28.47 5.92 -23.55
N VAL A 355 27.58 5.11 -24.11
CA VAL A 355 27.64 3.65 -24.12
C VAL A 355 27.54 3.16 -25.56
N VAL A 356 28.63 2.60 -26.10
CA VAL A 356 28.71 2.11 -27.50
C VAL A 356 28.19 3.16 -28.52
N GLY A 357 28.47 4.44 -28.28
CA GLY A 357 28.04 5.55 -29.15
C GLY A 357 26.62 6.07 -28.91
N GLU A 358 25.82 5.41 -28.07
CA GLU A 358 24.54 5.95 -27.58
C GLU A 358 24.75 6.87 -26.38
N THR A 359 23.91 7.89 -26.23
CA THR A 359 23.99 8.88 -25.15
C THR A 359 22.81 8.72 -24.19
N PHE A 360 23.08 8.67 -22.90
CA PHE A 360 22.09 8.54 -21.84
C PHE A 360 22.23 9.68 -20.84
N ARG A 361 21.15 10.41 -20.56
CA ARG A 361 21.16 11.52 -19.60
C ARG A 361 20.50 11.08 -18.30
N ALA A 362 21.07 11.48 -17.18
CA ALA A 362 20.64 11.02 -15.86
C ALA A 362 20.94 12.03 -14.74
N HIS A 363 20.59 11.65 -13.51
CA HIS A 363 20.74 12.45 -12.30
C HIS A 363 21.76 11.81 -11.36
N ARG A 364 22.82 12.53 -11.00
CA ARG A 364 23.92 12.03 -10.15
C ARG A 364 23.42 11.55 -8.79
N CYS A 365 22.55 12.32 -8.14
CA CYS A 365 22.03 11.97 -6.81
C CYS A 365 21.20 10.67 -6.84
N ILE A 366 20.43 10.43 -7.90
CA ILE A 366 19.63 9.21 -8.06
C ILE A 366 20.55 8.01 -8.27
N LEU A 367 21.56 8.13 -9.14
CA LEU A 367 22.55 7.07 -9.35
C LEU A 367 23.33 6.76 -8.07
N ALA A 368 23.77 7.79 -7.35
CA ALA A 368 24.51 7.67 -6.10
C ALA A 368 23.68 7.01 -4.99
N ALA A 369 22.39 7.30 -4.91
CA ALA A 369 21.49 6.67 -3.93
C ALA A 369 21.29 5.18 -4.20
N ARG A 370 21.46 4.73 -5.46
CA ARG A 370 21.06 3.40 -5.91
C ARG A 370 22.22 2.45 -6.14
N SER A 371 23.45 2.97 -6.23
CA SER A 371 24.66 2.17 -6.36
C SER A 371 25.85 2.83 -5.68
N PRO A 372 26.58 2.11 -4.80
CA PRO A 372 27.82 2.63 -4.21
C PRO A 372 28.92 2.84 -5.26
N VAL A 373 28.91 2.06 -6.34
CA VAL A 373 29.86 2.20 -7.46
C VAL A 373 29.57 3.48 -8.24
N PHE A 374 28.31 3.70 -8.62
CA PHE A 374 27.94 4.97 -9.24
C PHE A 374 28.15 6.14 -8.29
N LYS A 375 27.89 6.00 -6.98
CA LYS A 375 28.19 7.03 -5.99
C LYS A 375 29.67 7.43 -6.04
N ALA A 376 30.59 6.47 -6.00
CA ALA A 376 32.02 6.74 -6.09
C ALA A 376 32.40 7.39 -7.43
N GLU A 377 31.79 6.96 -8.53
CA GLU A 377 32.09 7.46 -9.87
C GLU A 377 31.56 8.88 -10.11
N VAL A 378 30.33 9.15 -9.68
CA VAL A 378 29.63 10.42 -9.94
C VAL A 378 29.81 11.45 -8.84
N LEU A 379 30.17 11.07 -7.60
CA LEU A 379 30.41 12.01 -6.49
C LEU A 379 31.85 11.97 -5.94
N GLY A 380 32.74 11.13 -6.49
CA GLY A 380 34.13 11.02 -6.04
C GLY A 380 34.98 12.29 -6.21
N THR A 381 35.98 12.45 -5.33
CA THR A 381 36.82 13.64 -5.11
C THR A 381 37.72 14.10 -6.26
N MET A 382 37.62 13.51 -7.46
CA MET A 382 38.47 13.86 -8.62
C MET A 382 37.71 14.32 -9.87
N LYS A 383 36.38 14.47 -9.83
CA LYS A 383 35.59 15.07 -10.92
C LYS A 383 34.68 16.16 -10.37
N GLU A 384 35.29 17.19 -9.80
CA GLU A 384 34.57 18.40 -9.42
C GLU A 384 34.08 19.16 -10.67
N SER A 385 32.85 19.64 -10.56
CA SER A 385 32.39 20.94 -11.07
C SER A 385 32.39 21.22 -12.58
N THR A 386 32.01 20.25 -13.41
CA THR A 386 31.46 20.60 -14.75
C THR A 386 30.05 20.01 -14.90
N SER A 387 29.03 20.87 -14.91
CA SER A 387 27.69 20.51 -15.40
C SER A 387 27.84 19.87 -16.78
N GLY A 388 27.38 18.62 -16.93
CA GLY A 388 27.54 17.87 -18.17
C GLY A 388 28.78 16.96 -18.23
N ALA A 389 29.27 16.46 -17.09
CA ALA A 389 30.31 15.44 -17.07
C ALA A 389 29.89 14.23 -17.94
N VAL A 390 30.71 13.94 -18.96
CA VAL A 390 30.51 12.80 -19.85
C VAL A 390 31.29 11.60 -19.31
N ILE A 391 30.57 10.53 -18.97
CA ILE A 391 31.11 9.26 -18.49
C ILE A 391 31.03 8.24 -19.62
N ARG A 392 32.13 7.55 -19.93
CA ARG A 392 32.14 6.50 -20.96
C ARG A 392 32.00 5.14 -20.30
N VAL A 393 31.11 4.32 -20.84
CA VAL A 393 30.91 2.93 -20.44
C VAL A 393 31.23 2.07 -21.66
N ASP A 394 32.41 1.44 -21.63
CA ASP A 394 32.93 0.67 -22.76
C ASP A 394 32.64 -0.84 -22.64
N ASP A 395 32.26 -1.31 -21.45
CA ASP A 395 32.11 -2.73 -21.09
C ASP A 395 30.64 -3.18 -20.95
N MET A 396 29.71 -2.45 -21.55
CA MET A 396 28.27 -2.72 -21.47
C MET A 396 27.55 -2.37 -22.77
N ASP A 397 26.61 -3.22 -23.21
CA ASP A 397 25.72 -2.90 -24.33
C ASP A 397 24.73 -1.79 -23.95
N ALA A 398 24.41 -0.93 -24.92
CA ALA A 398 23.49 0.19 -24.70
C ALA A 398 22.09 -0.24 -24.22
N GLN A 399 21.59 -1.38 -24.71
CA GLN A 399 20.29 -1.92 -24.27
C GLN A 399 20.32 -2.44 -22.83
N VAL A 400 21.45 -3.02 -22.40
CA VAL A 400 21.66 -3.48 -21.02
C VAL A 400 21.76 -2.26 -20.10
N PHE A 401 22.51 -1.24 -20.50
CA PHE A 401 22.63 0.01 -19.75
C PHE A 401 21.28 0.74 -19.63
N ARG A 402 20.46 0.72 -20.70
CA ARG A 402 19.09 1.25 -20.67
C ARG A 402 18.22 0.53 -19.63
N ALA A 403 18.28 -0.80 -19.57
CA ALA A 403 17.55 -1.59 -18.59
C ALA A 403 18.07 -1.34 -17.15
N LEU A 404 19.39 -1.21 -16.99
CA LEU A 404 20.03 -0.85 -15.73
C LEU A 404 19.54 0.51 -15.23
N LEU A 405 19.53 1.52 -16.12
CA LEU A 405 19.08 2.87 -15.78
C LEU A 405 17.58 2.88 -15.47
N HIS A 406 16.75 2.15 -16.22
CA HIS A 406 15.35 1.98 -15.87
C HIS A 406 15.18 1.40 -14.46
N PHE A 407 15.94 0.37 -14.09
CA PHE A 407 15.90 -0.22 -12.76
C PHE A 407 16.35 0.76 -11.67
N VAL A 408 17.37 1.57 -11.93
CA VAL A 408 17.85 2.59 -10.96
C VAL A 408 16.69 3.51 -10.52
N TYR A 409 15.83 3.95 -11.45
CA TYR A 409 14.73 4.87 -11.15
C TYR A 409 13.45 4.20 -10.69
N THR A 410 13.18 2.97 -11.16
CA THR A 410 11.87 2.33 -10.97
C THR A 410 11.90 1.14 -10.01
N ASP A 411 13.11 0.62 -9.70
CA ASP A 411 13.33 -0.63 -8.97
C ASP A 411 12.63 -1.85 -9.63
N ALA A 412 12.37 -1.74 -10.94
CA ALA A 412 11.73 -2.72 -11.79
C ALA A 412 12.48 -2.85 -13.14
N LEU A 413 12.44 -4.05 -13.70
CA LEU A 413 12.93 -4.28 -15.05
C LEU A 413 11.93 -3.75 -16.09
N PRO A 414 12.40 -3.32 -17.28
CA PRO A 414 11.49 -3.04 -18.38
C PRO A 414 10.73 -4.31 -18.78
N ASP A 415 9.57 -4.14 -19.41
CA ASP A 415 8.83 -5.28 -19.95
C ASP A 415 9.59 -5.88 -21.14
N PHE A 416 9.75 -7.19 -21.14
CA PHE A 416 10.44 -7.92 -22.20
C PHE A 416 9.51 -8.87 -22.95
N GLN A 417 8.19 -8.75 -22.79
CA GLN A 417 7.19 -9.63 -23.42
C GLN A 417 7.35 -9.77 -24.95
N ASP A 418 7.89 -8.75 -25.62
CA ASP A 418 8.12 -8.76 -27.07
C ASP A 418 9.42 -9.47 -27.49
N MET A 419 10.26 -9.90 -26.54
CA MET A 419 11.52 -10.58 -26.81
C MET A 419 11.35 -12.09 -26.91
N LYS A 420 12.21 -12.73 -27.71
CA LYS A 420 12.31 -14.18 -27.69
C LYS A 420 12.92 -14.61 -26.36
N LYS A 421 12.49 -15.76 -25.83
CA LYS A 421 12.99 -16.34 -24.57
C LYS A 421 14.52 -16.43 -24.49
N GLN A 422 15.19 -16.67 -25.62
CA GLN A 422 16.66 -16.72 -25.68
C GLN A 422 17.30 -15.34 -25.56
N ASP A 423 16.72 -14.32 -26.19
CA ASP A 423 17.19 -12.93 -26.11
C ASP A 423 16.91 -12.36 -24.71
N GLU A 424 15.77 -12.73 -24.13
CA GLU A 424 15.41 -12.44 -22.74
C GLU A 424 16.42 -13.01 -21.74
N ALA A 425 16.81 -14.28 -21.93
CA ALA A 425 17.83 -14.93 -21.12
C ALA A 425 19.20 -14.25 -21.29
N ALA A 426 19.62 -13.94 -22.52
CA ALA A 426 20.87 -13.22 -22.77
C ALA A 426 20.88 -11.84 -22.09
N MET A 427 19.81 -11.07 -22.23
CA MET A 427 19.63 -9.78 -21.55
C MET A 427 19.73 -9.93 -20.02
N ALA A 428 19.06 -10.93 -19.44
CA ALA A 428 19.12 -11.20 -18.01
C ALA A 428 20.53 -11.60 -17.54
N GLN A 429 21.29 -12.36 -18.34
CA GLN A 429 22.69 -12.68 -18.04
C GLN A 429 23.56 -11.41 -18.02
N HIS A 430 23.50 -10.58 -19.06
CA HIS A 430 24.28 -9.35 -19.12
C HIS A 430 23.91 -8.37 -18.01
N LEU A 431 22.61 -8.27 -17.69
CA LEU A 431 22.13 -7.41 -16.62
C LEU A 431 22.52 -7.94 -15.22
N LEU A 432 22.60 -9.26 -15.03
CA LEU A 432 23.13 -9.87 -13.81
C LEU A 432 24.60 -9.47 -13.59
N VAL A 433 25.42 -9.58 -14.64
CA VAL A 433 26.83 -9.15 -14.58
C VAL A 433 26.93 -7.66 -14.26
N ALA A 434 26.12 -6.83 -14.92
CA ALA A 434 26.07 -5.39 -14.67
C ALA A 434 25.64 -5.07 -13.23
N ALA A 435 24.62 -5.76 -12.71
CA ALA A 435 24.12 -5.58 -11.35
C ALA A 435 25.19 -5.91 -10.31
N ASP A 436 25.87 -7.04 -10.47
CA ASP A 436 26.96 -7.47 -9.59
C ASP A 436 28.12 -6.46 -9.59
N ARG A 437 28.57 -6.03 -10.79
CA ARG A 437 29.61 -5.01 -10.94
C ARG A 437 29.27 -3.67 -10.28
N ASN A 438 27.99 -3.29 -10.28
CA ASN A 438 27.53 -2.03 -9.73
C ASN A 438 27.01 -2.15 -8.28
N GLY A 439 27.14 -3.31 -7.64
CA GLY A 439 26.69 -3.53 -6.26
C GLY A 439 25.17 -3.43 -6.09
N MET A 440 24.38 -3.78 -7.10
CA MET A 440 22.91 -3.74 -7.09
C MET A 440 22.32 -5.12 -6.78
N GLU A 441 22.40 -5.54 -5.52
CA GLU A 441 22.06 -6.91 -5.10
C GLU A 441 20.62 -7.32 -5.43
N ARG A 442 19.64 -6.43 -5.23
CA ARG A 442 18.23 -6.74 -5.55
C ARG A 442 18.01 -6.97 -7.04
N LEU A 443 18.67 -6.20 -7.92
CA LEU A 443 18.63 -6.42 -9.36
C LEU A 443 19.25 -7.75 -9.74
N LYS A 444 20.40 -8.08 -9.13
CA LYS A 444 21.09 -9.36 -9.32
C LYS A 444 20.16 -10.54 -9.00
N LEU A 445 19.45 -10.49 -7.87
CA LEU A 445 18.46 -11.52 -7.49
C LEU A 445 17.27 -11.60 -8.45
N ILE A 446 16.78 -10.47 -8.98
CA ILE A 446 15.70 -10.47 -9.99
C ILE A 446 16.18 -11.15 -11.28
N CYS A 447 17.39 -10.83 -11.73
CA CYS A 447 17.99 -11.49 -12.88
C CYS A 447 18.22 -12.99 -12.62
N GLU A 448 18.62 -13.35 -11.39
CA GLU A 448 18.80 -14.72 -10.95
C GLU A 448 17.50 -15.53 -11.04
N ASP A 449 16.42 -15.05 -10.43
CA ASP A 449 15.09 -15.67 -10.44
C ASP A 449 14.59 -15.85 -11.88
N ARG A 450 14.78 -14.82 -12.71
CA ARG A 450 14.36 -14.86 -14.11
C ARG A 450 15.13 -15.88 -14.94
N LEU A 451 16.44 -15.99 -14.72
CA LEU A 451 17.27 -16.99 -15.37
C LEU A 451 16.89 -18.41 -14.95
N CYS A 452 16.43 -18.62 -13.71
CA CYS A 452 15.91 -19.92 -13.27
C CYS A 452 14.74 -20.40 -14.14
N GLY A 453 13.87 -19.48 -14.60
CA GLY A 453 12.77 -19.78 -15.54
C GLY A 453 13.21 -20.04 -17.00
N CYS A 454 14.46 -19.74 -17.32
CA CYS A 454 15.02 -19.83 -18.67
C CYS A 454 16.02 -20.98 -18.87
N ILE A 455 16.26 -21.79 -17.83
CA ILE A 455 17.22 -22.90 -17.92
C ILE A 455 16.64 -24.02 -18.80
N ASP A 456 17.42 -24.43 -19.79
CA ASP A 456 17.21 -25.62 -20.59
C ASP A 456 18.53 -26.41 -20.70
N LYS A 457 18.49 -27.56 -21.38
CA LYS A 457 19.67 -28.43 -21.53
C LYS A 457 20.82 -27.75 -22.26
N ALA A 458 20.54 -26.83 -23.18
CA ALA A 458 21.56 -26.12 -23.95
C ALA A 458 22.14 -24.94 -23.17
N SER A 459 21.36 -24.30 -22.31
CA SER A 459 21.77 -23.13 -21.52
C SER A 459 22.36 -23.48 -20.15
N ALA A 460 22.10 -24.68 -19.60
CA ALA A 460 22.51 -25.07 -18.25
C ALA A 460 24.02 -24.92 -17.97
N ALA A 461 24.88 -25.33 -18.90
CA ALA A 461 26.34 -25.23 -18.69
C ALA A 461 26.82 -23.77 -18.63
N THR A 462 26.31 -22.90 -19.52
CA THR A 462 26.66 -21.48 -19.55
C THR A 462 26.12 -20.74 -18.32
N ILE A 463 24.88 -21.03 -17.93
CA ILE A 463 24.24 -20.43 -16.76
C ILE A 463 24.92 -20.89 -15.46
N LEU A 464 25.33 -22.16 -15.38
CA LEU A 464 26.09 -22.67 -14.22
C LEU A 464 27.43 -21.95 -14.08
N ALA A 465 28.18 -21.79 -15.17
CA ALA A 465 29.44 -21.05 -15.15
C ALA A 465 29.25 -19.58 -14.72
N LEU A 466 28.20 -18.91 -15.22
CA LEU A 466 27.83 -17.56 -14.79
C LEU A 466 27.48 -17.52 -13.29
N SER A 467 26.71 -18.49 -12.80
CA SER A 467 26.31 -18.57 -11.39
C SER A 467 27.49 -18.76 -10.45
N ASP A 468 28.49 -19.55 -10.86
CA ASP A 468 29.73 -19.75 -10.08
C ASP A 468 30.58 -18.47 -10.06
N GLN A 469 30.70 -17.80 -11.22
CA GLN A 469 31.47 -16.57 -11.35
C GLN A 469 30.90 -15.42 -10.51
N HIS A 470 29.58 -15.30 -10.43
CA HIS A 470 28.90 -14.21 -9.72
C HIS A 470 28.28 -14.63 -8.39
N HIS A 471 28.58 -15.84 -7.91
CA HIS A 471 28.12 -16.36 -6.61
C HIS A 471 26.59 -16.40 -6.44
N CYS A 472 25.86 -16.82 -7.48
CA CYS A 472 24.39 -16.91 -7.51
C CYS A 472 23.91 -18.32 -7.12
N GLN A 473 23.58 -18.54 -5.84
CA GLN A 473 23.31 -19.87 -5.30
C GLN A 473 21.98 -20.47 -5.77
N GLY A 474 20.91 -19.68 -5.87
CA GLY A 474 19.60 -20.16 -6.32
C GLY A 474 19.64 -20.59 -7.79
N LEU A 475 20.37 -19.85 -8.63
CA LEU A 475 20.60 -20.20 -10.04
C LEU A 475 21.45 -21.44 -10.21
N LYS A 476 22.47 -21.60 -9.35
CA LYS A 476 23.29 -22.81 -9.30
C LYS A 476 22.45 -24.04 -8.95
N GLU A 477 21.59 -23.94 -7.94
CA GLU A 477 20.64 -25.00 -7.58
C GLU A 477 19.62 -25.30 -8.68
N ALA A 478 19.15 -24.27 -9.38
CA ALA A 478 18.26 -24.43 -10.52
C ALA A 478 18.92 -25.22 -11.67
N CYS A 479 20.21 -24.97 -11.95
CA CYS A 479 20.97 -25.72 -12.95
C CYS A 479 21.06 -27.22 -12.62
N PHE A 480 21.26 -27.57 -11.35
CA PHE A 480 21.34 -28.98 -10.91
C PHE A 480 20.00 -29.72 -10.95
N ARG A 481 18.87 -29.01 -11.07
CA ARG A 481 17.54 -29.61 -11.19
C ARG A 481 17.17 -29.98 -12.62
N VAL A 482 17.99 -29.62 -13.62
CA VAL A 482 17.76 -30.02 -15.01
C VAL A 482 18.05 -31.52 -15.14
N PRO A 483 17.09 -32.36 -15.59
CA PRO A 483 17.32 -33.79 -15.74
C PRO A 483 18.46 -34.07 -16.74
N GLU A 484 19.53 -34.70 -16.28
CA GLU A 484 20.59 -35.22 -17.16
C GLU A 484 20.01 -36.22 -18.16
N LEU A 485 20.42 -36.16 -19.43
CA LEU A 485 20.21 -37.27 -20.37
C LEU A 485 21.12 -38.44 -19.95
N PRO A 486 20.70 -39.70 -20.14
CA PRO A 486 21.52 -40.84 -19.77
C PRO A 486 22.84 -40.77 -20.52
N ILE A 487 23.94 -40.70 -19.77
CA ILE A 487 25.29 -40.91 -20.28
C ILE A 487 25.24 -42.24 -21.03
N GLY A 488 25.53 -42.20 -22.32
CA GLY A 488 25.56 -43.39 -23.16
C GLY A 488 26.47 -44.43 -22.50
N SER A 489 25.88 -45.56 -22.11
CA SER A 489 26.64 -46.74 -21.73
C SER A 489 27.58 -47.06 -22.88
N GLU A 490 28.87 -46.97 -22.62
CA GLU A 490 29.91 -47.58 -23.43
C GLU A 490 29.47 -49.01 -23.78
N CYS A 491 29.34 -49.29 -25.08
CA CYS A 491 29.30 -50.65 -25.57
C CYS A 491 30.67 -51.28 -25.30
N CYS A 492 30.87 -51.83 -24.10
CA CYS A 492 31.83 -52.90 -23.90
C CYS A 492 31.29 -54.12 -24.65
N ASN A 493 31.80 -54.34 -25.86
CA ASN A 493 31.74 -55.65 -26.50
C ASN A 493 32.75 -56.54 -25.79
N ASP A 494 32.26 -57.55 -25.07
CA ASP A 494 33.04 -58.71 -24.69
C ASP A 494 33.11 -59.66 -25.90
N ASP A 495 34.33 -60.05 -26.29
CA ASP A 495 34.65 -61.36 -26.86
C ASP A 495 35.41 -62.16 -25.80
#